data_AF-A0A7W7RA82-F1
#
_entry.id   AF-A0A7W7RA82-F1
#
_cell.length_a   1.000
_cell.length_b   1.000
_cell.length_c   1.000
_cell.angle_alpha   90.00
_cell.angle_beta   90.00
_cell.angle_gamma   90.00
#
_symmetry.space_group_name_H-M   'P 1'
#
loop_
_entity.id
_entity.type
_entity.pdbx_description
1 polymer ?
#
loop_
_entity_poly.entity_id
_entity_poly.type
_entity_poly.pdbx_seq_one_letter_code
_entity_poly.pdbx_strand_id
1 'polypeptide(L)'
;MPGKVADFLRTVELEPAERAALDHGVTVRRGQGYTLRVTASPAVHRGLLTHCQPLDGAQGLPVVPAQRKARREYENRVSTLAPTAGP
;
A
#
# COMPACT_ATOMS: atom_id res chain seq x y z
N MET A 1 5.96 1.32 1.17
CA MET A 1 4.71 1.50 0.41
C MET A 1 4.88 2.61 -0.63
N PRO A 2 4.51 2.42 -1.91
CA PRO A 2 4.57 3.47 -2.92
C PRO A 2 3.62 4.64 -2.62
N GLY A 3 4.02 5.88 -2.94
CA GLY A 3 3.25 7.07 -2.59
C GLY A 3 1.84 7.13 -3.17
N LYS A 4 1.61 6.59 -4.38
CA LYS A 4 0.26 6.49 -4.97
C LYS A 4 -0.67 5.55 -4.19
N VAL A 5 -0.12 4.51 -3.57
CA VAL A 5 -0.88 3.61 -2.69
C VAL A 5 -1.18 4.29 -1.36
N ALA A 6 -0.19 4.97 -0.78
CA ALA A 6 -0.37 5.72 0.46
C ALA A 6 -1.43 6.84 0.32
N ASP A 7 -1.41 7.55 -0.80
CA ASP A 7 -2.37 8.61 -1.12
C ASP A 7 -3.80 8.07 -1.22
N PHE A 8 -3.99 6.96 -1.94
CA PHE A 8 -5.28 6.29 -2.03
C PHE A 8 -5.76 5.77 -0.67
N LEU A 9 -4.90 5.12 0.11
CA LEU A 9 -5.30 4.57 1.41
C LEU A 9 -5.72 5.65 2.42
N ARG A 10 -5.23 6.89 2.28
CA ARG A 10 -5.69 8.02 3.10
C ARG A 10 -7.11 8.47 2.79
N THR A 11 -7.67 8.09 1.64
CA THR A 11 -9.06 8.40 1.27
C THR A 11 -10.03 7.26 1.57
N VAL A 12 -9.52 6.10 1.99
CA VAL A 12 -10.32 4.90 2.29
C VAL A 12 -10.54 4.81 3.79
N GLU A 13 -11.68 4.25 4.20
CA GLU A 13 -11.93 3.92 5.60
C GLU A 13 -11.13 2.67 5.99
N LEU A 14 -10.28 2.82 7.01
CA LEU A 14 -9.31 1.82 7.45
C LEU A 14 -9.54 1.44 8.91
N GLU A 15 -9.13 0.23 9.27
CA GLU A 15 -9.10 -0.19 10.67
C GLU A 15 -8.12 0.68 11.49
N PRO A 16 -8.32 0.82 12.81
CA PRO A 16 -7.47 1.68 13.64
C PRO A 16 -5.98 1.37 13.55
N ALA A 17 -5.62 0.08 13.46
CA ALA A 17 -4.23 -0.36 13.35
C ALA A 17 -3.60 0.00 11.99
N GLU A 18 -4.40 -0.05 10.91
CA GLU A 18 -3.98 0.31 9.56
C GLU A 18 -3.80 1.81 9.44
N ARG A 19 -4.74 2.59 9.99
CA ARG A 19 -4.64 4.05 10.02
C ARG A 19 -3.43 4.51 10.82
N ALA A 20 -3.24 3.99 12.03
CA ALA A 20 -2.07 4.28 12.87
C ALA A 20 -0.74 3.95 12.15
N ALA A 21 -0.70 2.86 11.38
CA ALA A 21 0.47 2.49 10.59
C ALA A 21 0.79 3.52 9.47
N LEU A 22 -0.23 4.11 8.85
CA LEU A 22 -0.04 5.18 7.87
C LEU A 22 0.35 6.51 8.51
N ASP A 23 -0.23 6.84 9.66
CA ASP A 23 0.06 8.07 10.42
C ASP A 23 1.50 8.07 10.96
N HIS A 24 1.98 6.93 11.46
CA HIS A 24 3.37 6.75 11.88
C HIS A 24 4.34 6.57 10.69
N GLY A 25 3.81 6.49 9.47
CA GLY A 25 4.59 6.28 8.26
C GLY A 25 5.49 7.47 7.93
N VAL A 26 6.77 7.20 7.65
CA VAL A 26 7.73 8.25 7.28
C VAL A 26 7.79 8.41 5.77
N THR A 27 7.53 9.63 5.28
CA THR A 27 7.62 9.93 3.84
C THR A 27 9.08 10.09 3.42
N VAL A 28 9.50 9.27 2.46
CA VAL A 28 10.83 9.36 1.83
C VAL A 28 10.67 9.84 0.40
N ARG A 29 11.14 11.06 0.10
CA ARG A 29 11.14 11.60 -1.26
C ARG A 29 12.18 10.92 -2.13
N ARG A 30 11.79 10.51 -3.34
CA ARG A 30 12.65 9.89 -4.36
C ARG A 30 12.22 10.42 -5.73
N GLY A 31 12.95 11.43 -6.24
CA GLY A 31 12.63 12.06 -7.52
C GLY A 31 11.23 12.70 -7.54
N GLN A 32 10.48 12.48 -8.62
CA GLN A 32 9.09 12.98 -8.80
C GLN A 32 8.05 12.24 -7.95
N GLY A 33 8.45 11.24 -7.17
CA GLY A 33 7.57 10.48 -6.29
C GLY A 33 8.08 10.41 -4.85
N TYR A 34 7.32 9.71 -4.03
CA TYR A 34 7.73 9.35 -2.68
C TYR A 34 7.38 7.89 -2.39
N THR A 35 8.05 7.34 -1.38
CA THR A 35 7.70 6.08 -0.74
C THR A 35 7.36 6.38 0.71
N LEU A 36 6.23 5.88 1.19
CA LEU A 36 5.91 5.89 2.60
C LEU A 36 6.55 4.65 3.25
N ARG A 37 7.45 4.86 4.20
CA ARG A 37 8.03 3.81 5.04
C ARG A 37 7.08 3.56 6.20
N VAL A 38 6.31 2.50 6.08
CA VAL A 38 5.39 2.01 7.11
C VAL A 38 6.06 0.83 7.81
N THR A 39 6.11 0.86 9.14
CA THR A 39 6.55 -0.27 9.97
C THR A 39 5.31 -0.82 10.65
N ALA A 40 4.80 -1.96 10.15
CA ALA A 40 3.64 -2.63 10.71
C ALA A 40 3.78 -4.15 10.58
N SER A 41 2.92 -4.90 11.26
CA SER A 41 2.90 -6.36 11.12
C SER A 41 2.55 -6.77 9.68
N PRO A 42 2.97 -7.96 9.21
CA PRO A 42 2.57 -8.47 7.90
C PRO A 42 1.05 -8.54 7.72
N ALA A 43 0.28 -8.76 8.81
CA ALA A 43 -1.17 -8.76 8.79
C ALA A 43 -1.75 -7.38 8.42
N VAL A 44 -1.24 -6.31 9.04
CA VAL A 44 -1.64 -4.93 8.70
C VAL A 44 -1.26 -4.59 7.26
N HIS A 45 -0.09 -5.03 6.80
CA HIS A 45 0.32 -4.84 5.41
C HIS A 45 -0.62 -5.53 4.41
N ARG A 46 -1.10 -6.74 4.74
CA ARG A 46 -2.08 -7.48 3.93
C ARG A 46 -3.46 -6.81 3.93
N GLY A 47 -3.94 -6.33 5.07
CA GLY A 47 -5.19 -5.56 5.15
C GLY A 47 -5.15 -4.34 4.24
N LEU A 48 -4.10 -3.52 4.37
CA LEU A 48 -3.88 -2.35 3.51
C LEU A 48 -3.83 -2.73 2.02
N LEU A 49 -3.27 -3.89 1.68
CA LEU A 49 -3.23 -4.38 0.29
C LEU A 49 -4.63 -4.76 -0.23
N THR A 50 -5.48 -5.36 0.61
CA THR A 50 -6.88 -5.68 0.28
C THR A 50 -7.67 -4.42 -0.07
N HIS A 51 -7.52 -3.35 0.72
CA HIS A 51 -8.16 -2.06 0.44
C HIS A 51 -7.73 -1.47 -0.91
N CYS A 52 -6.53 -1.82 -1.41
CA CYS A 52 -6.01 -1.34 -2.70
C CYS A 52 -6.57 -2.08 -3.93
N GLN A 53 -7.46 -3.06 -3.79
CA GLN A 53 -8.05 -3.79 -4.92
C GLN A 53 -8.65 -2.87 -6.02
N PRO A 54 -9.36 -1.76 -5.69
CA PRO A 54 -9.91 -0.84 -6.70
C PRO A 54 -8.84 -0.20 -7.61
N LEU A 55 -7.58 -0.13 -7.18
CA LEU A 55 -6.48 0.42 -7.97
C LEU A 55 -6.07 -0.48 -9.15
N ASP A 56 -6.49 -1.75 -9.20
CA ASP A 56 -6.28 -2.60 -10.39
C ASP A 56 -7.24 -2.28 -11.53
N GLY A 57 -8.29 -1.51 -11.23
CA GLY A 57 -9.40 -1.21 -12.11
C GLY A 57 -10.71 -1.66 -11.48
N ALA A 58 -11.56 -0.70 -11.15
CA ALA A 58 -12.95 -0.94 -10.79
C ALA A 58 -13.85 -0.62 -11.99
N GLN A 59 -15.01 -1.29 -12.07
CA GLN A 59 -16.00 -1.04 -13.12
C GLN A 59 -16.44 0.44 -13.07
N GLY A 60 -16.15 1.18 -14.14
CA GLY A 60 -16.59 2.59 -14.30
C GLY A 60 -15.58 3.67 -13.90
N LEU A 61 -14.38 3.33 -13.41
CA LEU A 61 -13.31 4.29 -13.13
C LEU A 61 -12.14 4.11 -14.13
N PRO A 62 -11.56 5.21 -14.66
CA PRO A 62 -10.42 5.11 -15.56
C PRO A 62 -9.23 4.46 -14.84
N VAL A 63 -8.74 3.34 -15.38
CA VAL A 63 -7.55 2.66 -14.87
C VAL A 63 -6.35 3.58 -15.08
N VAL A 64 -5.76 4.08 -13.99
CA VAL A 64 -4.57 4.91 -14.05
C VAL A 64 -3.32 4.00 -14.02
N PRO A 65 -2.49 3.94 -15.08
CA PRO A 65 -1.35 3.02 -15.16
C PRO A 65 -0.39 3.16 -13.98
N ALA A 66 -0.17 4.39 -13.52
CA ALA A 66 0.70 4.68 -12.38
C ALA A 66 0.16 4.09 -11.06
N GLN A 67 -1.16 4.07 -10.86
CA GLN A 67 -1.79 3.49 -9.68
C GLN A 67 -1.69 1.96 -9.70
N ARG A 68 -1.98 1.33 -10.84
CA ARG A 68 -1.84 -0.11 -11.01
C ARG A 68 -0.41 -0.59 -10.77
N LYS A 69 0.58 0.12 -11.32
CA LYS A 69 2.00 -0.15 -11.06
C LYS A 69 2.33 -0.02 -9.57
N ALA A 70 1.84 1.04 -8.91
CA ALA A 70 2.07 1.25 -7.49
C ALA A 70 1.45 0.15 -6.62
N ARG A 71 0.25 -0.35 -6.97
CA ARG A 71 -0.38 -1.50 -6.30
C ARG A 71 0.49 -2.75 -6.43
N ARG A 72 0.91 -3.11 -7.65
CA ARG A 72 1.78 -4.27 -7.91
C ARG A 72 3.11 -4.19 -7.15
N GLU A 73 3.72 -3.00 -7.14
CA GLU A 73 4.94 -2.75 -6.37
C GLU A 73 4.73 -2.96 -4.86
N TYR A 74 3.55 -2.59 -4.34
CA TYR A 74 3.24 -2.83 -2.93
C TYR A 74 3.00 -4.31 -2.64
N GLU A 75 2.19 -4.97 -3.47
CA GLU A 75 1.94 -6.42 -3.42
C GLU A 75 3.25 -7.22 -3.37
N ASN A 76 4.17 -6.96 -4.32
CA ASN A 76 5.48 -7.60 -4.35
C ASN A 76 6.25 -7.40 -3.04
N ARG A 77 6.24 -6.19 -2.48
CA ARG A 77 6.92 -5.91 -1.19
C ARG A 77 6.26 -6.63 -0.03
N VAL A 78 4.92 -6.67 0.04
CA VAL A 78 4.20 -7.40 1.10
C VAL A 78 4.47 -8.90 1.01
N SER A 79 4.52 -9.46 -0.19
CA SER A 79 4.88 -10.86 -0.42
C SER A 79 6.30 -11.18 0.04
N THR A 80 7.26 -10.25 -0.11
CA THR A 80 8.63 -10.42 0.42
C THR A 80 8.76 -10.16 1.93
N LEU A 81 7.80 -9.47 2.55
CA LEU A 81 7.78 -9.15 3.98
C LEU A 81 7.15 -10.27 4.81
N ALA A 82 6.28 -11.09 4.21
CA ALA A 82 5.86 -12.32 4.84
C ALA A 82 7.13 -13.18 5.00
N PRO A 83 7.49 -13.60 6.22
CA PRO A 83 8.54 -14.59 6.36
C PRO A 83 8.09 -15.78 5.51
N THR A 84 8.97 -16.25 4.63
CA THR A 84 8.94 -17.64 4.20
C THR A 84 8.87 -18.43 5.49
N ALA A 85 7.68 -18.88 5.88
CA ALA A 85 7.51 -19.79 6.98
C ALA A 85 8.12 -21.12 6.51
N GLY A 86 9.44 -21.25 6.62
CA GLY A 86 10.09 -22.53 6.84
C GLY A 86 9.88 -22.87 8.32
N PRO A 87 9.47 -24.10 8.63
CA PRO A 87 10.36 -25.26 8.52
C PRO A 87 10.07 -26.19 7.34
#